data_AF-B0VGX8-F1
#
_entry.id   AF-B0VGX8-F1
#
_cell.length_a   1.000
_cell.length_b   1.000
_cell.length_c   1.000
_cell.angle_alpha   90.00
_cell.angle_beta   90.00
_cell.angle_gamma   90.00
#
_symmetry.space_group_name_H-M   'P 1'
#
loop_
_entity.id
_entity.type
_entity.pdbx_description
1 polymer ?
#
loop_
_entity_poly.entity_id
_entity_poly.type
_entity_poly.pdbx_seq_one_letter_code
_entity_poly.pdbx_strand_id
1 'polypeptide(L)' 'MVNEQVIMELKSVETLLPVHHKQLITYLKLAKKPLGFLINFNTDSIKDNIIRIANDKNHPDLK' A
#
# COMPACT_ATOMS: atom_id res chain seq x y z
N MET A 1 -7.65 -8.70 -2.13
CA MET A 1 -6.97 -9.13 -0.88
C MET A 1 -6.53 -10.57 -1.03
N VAL A 2 -5.44 -10.98 -0.37
CA VAL A 2 -4.97 -12.38 -0.37
C VAL A 2 -5.13 -12.93 1.04
N ASN A 3 -5.80 -14.07 1.17
CA ASN A 3 -6.06 -14.79 2.45
C ASN A 3 -6.53 -13.88 3.59
N GLU A 4 -7.24 -12.80 3.24
CA GLU A 4 -7.63 -11.72 4.15
C GLU A 4 -6.49 -11.09 4.99
N GLN A 5 -5.23 -11.35 4.69
CA GLN A 5 -4.08 -10.89 5.47
C GLN A 5 -3.36 -9.71 4.83
N VAL A 6 -3.46 -9.60 3.50
CA VAL A 6 -2.74 -8.61 2.70
C VAL A 6 -3.71 -7.76 1.90
N ILE A 7 -3.55 -6.44 2.00
CA ILE A 7 -4.25 -5.45 1.16
C ILE A 7 -3.39 -5.17 -0.07
N MET A 8 -4.01 -5.16 -1.24
CA MET A 8 -3.35 -4.73 -2.49
C MET A 8 -4.11 -3.55 -3.05
N GLU A 9 -3.42 -2.44 -3.26
CA GLU A 9 -3.92 -1.22 -3.90
C GLU A 9 -3.26 -1.11 -5.27
N LEU A 10 -4.05 -1.22 -6.34
CA LEU A 10 -3.57 -1.16 -7.71
C LEU A 10 -3.90 0.19 -8.33
N LYS A 11 -2.95 0.81 -9.06
CA LYS A 11 -3.14 2.07 -9.78
C LYS A 11 -2.61 1.95 -11.21
N SER A 12 -3.21 2.73 -12.10
CA SER A 12 -2.76 2.96 -13.48
C SER A 12 -2.62 4.45 -13.72
N VAL A 13 -1.59 5.06 -13.12
CA VAL A 13 -1.41 6.51 -13.15
C VAL A 13 0.00 6.86 -13.61
N GLU A 14 0.17 8.01 -14.24
CA GLU A 14 1.50 8.48 -14.67
C GLU A 14 2.44 8.68 -13.50
N THR A 15 1.94 9.21 -12.37
CA THR A 15 2.74 9.44 -11.17
C THR A 15 2.00 9.00 -9.91
N LEU A 16 2.68 8.25 -9.05
CA LEU A 16 2.19 7.97 -7.70
C LEU A 16 2.31 9.22 -6.83
N LEU A 17 1.17 9.73 -6.38
CA LEU A 17 1.09 10.86 -5.46
C LEU A 17 1.09 10.40 -3.98
N PRO A 18 1.54 11.25 -3.03
CA PRO A 18 1.55 10.93 -1.60
C PRO A 18 0.18 10.51 -1.03
N VAL A 19 -0.92 10.95 -1.64
CA VAL A 19 -2.28 10.56 -1.23
C VAL A 19 -2.53 9.05 -1.41
N HIS A 20 -1.93 8.41 -2.41
CA HIS A 20 -2.09 6.97 -2.64
C HIS A 20 -1.47 6.14 -1.50
N HIS A 21 -0.36 6.61 -0.93
CA HIS A 21 0.24 6.00 0.26
C HIS A 21 -0.68 6.15 1.47
N LYS A 22 -1.20 7.37 1.71
CA LYS A 22 -2.12 7.64 2.81
C LYS A 22 -3.41 6.81 2.71
N GLN A 23 -3.90 6.58 1.49
CA GLN A 23 -5.05 5.71 1.24
C GLN A 23 -4.79 4.28 1.71
N LEU A 24 -3.69 3.65 1.25
CA LEU A 24 -3.33 2.29 1.66
C LEU A 24 -3.09 2.18 3.17
N ILE A 25 -2.39 3.15 3.77
CA ILE A 25 -2.18 3.20 5.22
C ILE A 25 -3.52 3.24 5.97
N THR A 26 -4.45 4.08 5.52
CA THR A 26 -5.79 4.18 6.13
C THR A 26 -6.52 2.85 6.09
N TYR A 27 -6.48 2.15 4.96
CA TYR A 27 -7.09 0.82 4.84
C TYR A 27 -6.43 -0.21 5.74
N LEU A 28 -5.10 -0.21 5.85
CA LEU A 28 -4.38 -1.09 6.77
C LEU A 28 -4.80 -0.87 8.23
N LYS A 29 -4.94 0.40 8.66
CA LYS A 29 -5.41 0.77 10.00
C LYS A 29 -6.84 0.29 10.25
N LEU A 30 -7.77 0.64 9.36
CA LEU A 30 -9.20 0.31 9.50
C LEU A 30 -9.46 -1.20 9.47
N ALA A 31 -8.79 -1.92 8.57
CA ALA A 31 -8.94 -3.37 8.44
C ALA A 31 -8.07 -4.16 9.42
N LYS A 32 -7.27 -3.49 10.27
CA LYS A 32 -6.31 -4.08 11.22
C LYS A 32 -5.42 -5.14 10.56
N LYS A 33 -4.94 -4.87 9.33
CA LYS A 33 -4.09 -5.80 8.57
C LYS A 33 -2.62 -5.41 8.70
N PRO A 34 -1.70 -6.39 8.81
CA PRO A 34 -0.29 -6.12 9.07
C PRO A 34 0.49 -5.67 7.84
N LEU A 35 -0.02 -5.91 6.62
CA LEU A 35 0.75 -5.74 5.40
C LEU A 35 -0.11 -5.26 4.23
N GLY A 36 0.43 -4.32 3.46
CA GLY A 36 -0.16 -3.86 2.20
C GLY A 36 0.87 -3.65 1.09
N PHE A 37 0.39 -3.71 -0.15
CA PHE A 37 1.16 -3.38 -1.35
C PHE A 37 0.44 -2.30 -2.14
N LEU A 38 1.17 -1.25 -2.52
CA LEU A 38 0.74 -0.24 -3.48
C LEU A 38 1.49 -0.51 -4.79
N ILE A 39 0.77 -0.80 -5.86
CA ILE A 39 1.34 -1.23 -7.14
C ILE A 39 0.84 -0.29 -8.22
N ASN A 40 1.75 0.44 -8.87
CA ASN A 40 1.43 1.20 -10.08
C ASN A 40 1.84 0.39 -11.30
N PHE A 41 0.88 -0.06 -12.10
CA PHE A 41 1.16 -0.89 -13.29
C PHE A 41 1.28 -0.08 -14.57
N ASN A 42 1.09 1.24 -14.51
CA ASN A 42 1.42 2.15 -15.62
C ASN A 42 2.92 2.47 -15.63
N THR A 43 3.73 1.46 -15.98
CA THR A 43 5.19 1.52 -15.98
C THR A 43 5.77 0.45 -16.92
N ASP A 44 7.01 0.64 -17.35
CA ASP A 44 7.77 -0.35 -18.13
C ASP A 44 8.20 -1.56 -17.28
N SER A 45 8.37 -1.39 -15.96
CA SER A 45 8.79 -2.44 -15.04
C SER A 45 7.95 -2.43 -13.77
N ILE A 46 7.04 -3.40 -13.66
CA ILE A 46 6.19 -3.57 -12.48
C ILE A 46 7.05 -3.85 -11.23
N LYS A 47 8.16 -4.57 -11.37
CA LYS A 47 9.03 -4.94 -10.23
C LYS A 47 9.52 -3.72 -9.46
N ASP A 48 9.78 -2.62 -10.16
CA ASP A 48 10.29 -1.37 -9.57
C ASP A 48 9.18 -0.44 -9.07
N ASN A 49 7.91 -0.78 -9.35
CA ASN A 49 6.73 0.02 -9.01
C ASN A 49 5.81 -0.69 -7.99
N ILE A 50 6.38 -1.58 -7.20
CA ILE A 50 5.73 -2.22 -6.05
C ILE A 50 6.27 -1.59 -4.76
N ILE A 51 5.38 -0.98 -3.99
CA ILE A 51 5.70 -0.40 -2.68
C ILE A 51 5.07 -1.27 -1.60
N ARG A 52 5.90 -1.78 -0.69
CA ARG A 52 5.47 -2.59 0.46
C ARG A 52 5.33 -1.70 1.69
N ILE A 53 4.17 -1.76 2.35
CA ILE A 53 3.91 -1.02 3.60
C ILE A 53 3.57 -2.01 4.72
N ALA A 54 4.35 -1.98 5.80
CA ALA A 54 4.08 -2.73 7.02
C ALA A 54 3.31 -1.86 8.03
N ASN A 55 2.19 -2.37 8.53
CA ASN A 55 1.37 -1.74 9.56
C ASN A 55 1.84 -2.22 10.94
N ASP A 56 3.06 -1.87 11.32
CA ASP A 56 3.61 -2.16 12.64
C ASP A 56 3.01 -1.21 13.66
N LYS A 57 2.47 -1.75 14.76
CA LYS A 57 1.92 -0.97 15.89
C LYS A 57 2.94 0.02 16.49
N ASN A 58 4.22 -0.13 16.19
CA ASN A 58 5.30 0.74 16.65
C ASN A 58 5.73 1.83 15.65
N HIS A 59 5.12 1.94 14.46
CA HIS A 59 5.48 2.97 13.47
C HIS A 59 5.11 4.37 13.99
N PRO A 60 5.96 5.40 13.82
CA PRO A 60 5.73 6.74 14.36
C PRO A 60 4.42 7.39 13.88
N ASP A 61 3.98 7.09 12.66
CA ASP A 61 2.72 7.60 12.08
C ASP A 61 1.46 6.82 12.52
N LEU A 62 1.65 5.83 13.41
CA LEU A 62 0.61 4.96 13.98
C LEU A 62 0.33 5.24 15.47
N LYS A 63 1.00 6.21 16.09
CA LYS A 63 0.62 6.81 17.38
C LYS A 63 -0.28 8.03 17.20
#